data_AF-A0A8T8HY70-F1
#
_entry.id   AF-A0A8T8HY70-F1
#
_cell.length_a   1.000
_cell.length_b   1.000
_cell.length_c   1.000
_cell.angle_alpha   90.00
_cell.angle_beta   90.00
_cell.angle_gamma   90.00
#
_symmetry.space_group_name_H-M   'P 1'
#
loop_
_entity.id
_entity.type
_entity.pdbx_description
1 polymer ?
#
loop_
_entity_poly.entity_id
_entity_poly.type
_entity_poly.pdbx_seq_one_letter_code
_entity_poly.pdbx_strand_id
1 'polypeptide(L)'
;MTARVPPWRSPWTPVVAASVPVVCTLWSVAVPGGYFGLLLVALTCWVVVVAAWAAVGVLAVAALPRPRSRRLGRLWPCALVPALLVATWATARSGVVERVVFEAHRPELERLVADVQARPDRRVDRREVGLYSISRATADPNGPCTLITLRHGDVLLGSSGFAYCPERAPTSTRLAEGYSYTPIDGPWYEFVFTW
;
A
#
# COMPACT_ATOMS: atom_id res chain seq x y z
N MET A 1 15.57 -46.53 11.60
CA MET A 1 15.68 -45.16 12.15
C MET A 1 15.51 -44.14 11.02
N THR A 2 14.36 -43.49 10.91
CA THR A 2 14.12 -42.42 9.93
C THR A 2 14.61 -41.09 10.51
N ALA A 3 15.68 -40.53 9.95
CA ALA A 3 16.16 -39.21 10.33
C ALA A 3 15.07 -38.16 10.00
N ARG A 4 14.54 -37.46 11.01
CA ARG A 4 13.63 -36.34 10.80
C ARG A 4 14.39 -35.22 10.11
N VAL A 5 14.01 -34.89 8.89
CA VAL A 5 14.51 -33.70 8.20
C VAL A 5 14.01 -32.49 8.99
N PRO A 6 14.89 -31.57 9.41
CA PRO A 6 14.45 -30.38 10.14
C PRO A 6 13.46 -29.56 9.28
N PRO A 7 12.37 -29.03 9.86
CA PRO A 7 11.33 -28.33 9.11
C PRO A 7 11.85 -27.08 8.36
N TRP A 8 12.97 -26.51 8.79
CA TRP A 8 13.63 -25.37 8.12
C TRP A 8 14.32 -25.71 6.80
N ARG A 9 14.41 -26.99 6.40
CA ARG A 9 14.99 -27.39 5.11
C ARG A 9 14.00 -27.40 3.94
N SER A 10 12.72 -27.13 4.18
CA SER A 10 11.75 -27.03 3.09
C SER A 10 12.02 -25.79 2.24
N PRO A 11 12.15 -25.91 0.91
CA PRO A 11 12.32 -24.76 0.02
C PRO A 11 11.10 -23.81 0.02
N TRP A 12 9.98 -24.25 0.61
CA TRP A 12 8.73 -23.49 0.71
C TRP A 12 8.67 -22.54 1.91
N THR A 13 9.50 -22.75 2.94
CA THR A 13 9.51 -21.89 4.13
C THR A 13 9.73 -20.40 3.80
N PRO A 14 10.73 -20.01 2.96
CA PRO A 14 10.89 -18.60 2.59
C PRO A 14 9.74 -18.06 1.72
N VAL A 15 9.08 -18.92 0.95
CA VAL A 15 7.93 -18.53 0.12
C VAL A 15 6.72 -18.22 1.00
N VAL A 16 6.41 -19.08 1.98
CA VAL A 16 5.35 -18.82 2.96
C VAL A 16 5.69 -17.60 3.81
N ALA A 17 6.94 -17.45 4.23
CA ALA A 17 7.37 -16.26 4.98
C ALA A 17 7.23 -14.97 4.17
N ALA A 18 7.36 -15.03 2.83
CA ALA A 18 7.19 -13.87 1.95
C ALA A 18 5.73 -13.38 1.87
N SER A 19 4.73 -14.19 2.23
CA SER A 19 3.33 -13.72 2.19
C SER A 19 3.08 -12.56 3.16
N VAL A 20 3.78 -12.53 4.30
CA VAL A 20 3.65 -11.48 5.31
C VAL A 20 4.07 -10.11 4.75
N PRO A 21 5.32 -9.90 4.29
CA PRO A 21 5.71 -8.61 3.73
C PRO A 21 4.93 -8.25 2.46
N VAL A 22 4.49 -9.22 1.65
CA VAL A 22 3.60 -8.96 0.50
C VAL A 22 2.30 -8.28 0.96
N VAL A 23 1.59 -8.89 1.91
CA VAL A 23 0.34 -8.35 2.43
C VAL A 23 0.56 -6.99 3.09
N CYS A 24 1.61 -6.85 3.92
CA CYS A 24 1.92 -5.58 4.56
C CYS A 24 2.26 -4.47 3.55
N THR A 25 3.03 -4.77 2.49
CA THR A 25 3.35 -3.80 1.44
C THR A 25 2.08 -3.36 0.72
N LEU A 26 1.24 -4.28 0.28
CA LEU A 26 -0.01 -3.95 -0.43
C LEU A 26 -0.97 -3.17 0.48
N TRP A 27 -1.08 -3.53 1.75
CA TRP A 27 -1.88 -2.80 2.73
C TRP A 27 -1.34 -1.40 2.99
N SER A 28 -0.02 -1.23 3.01
CA SER A 28 0.60 0.07 3.24
C SER A 28 0.33 1.09 2.12
N VAL A 29 0.00 0.63 0.92
CA VAL A 29 -0.30 1.48 -0.25
C VAL A 29 -1.79 1.47 -0.63
N ALA A 30 -2.65 0.86 0.20
CA ALA A 30 -4.09 0.81 -0.05
C ALA A 30 -4.80 2.16 0.19
N VAL A 31 -4.10 3.10 0.84
CA VAL A 31 -4.63 4.39 1.29
C VAL A 31 -3.80 5.50 0.66
N PRO A 32 -4.42 6.61 0.20
CA PRO A 32 -3.70 7.74 -0.38
C PRO A 32 -2.64 8.29 0.59
N GLY A 33 -1.46 8.60 0.07
CA GLY A 33 -0.25 8.93 0.84
C GLY A 33 0.44 7.75 1.56
N GLY A 34 -0.26 6.62 1.73
CA GLY A 34 0.25 5.39 2.32
C GLY A 34 0.44 5.41 3.85
N TYR A 35 0.56 4.23 4.45
CA TYR A 35 0.89 4.05 5.86
C TYR A 35 2.41 3.94 6.04
N PHE A 36 3.09 5.05 6.26
CA PHE A 36 4.56 5.07 6.36
C PHE A 36 5.11 4.08 7.39
N GLY A 37 4.52 4.01 8.59
CA GLY A 37 4.93 3.07 9.63
C GLY A 37 4.79 1.60 9.21
N LEU A 38 3.69 1.26 8.53
CA LEU A 38 3.46 -0.10 8.04
C LEU A 38 4.40 -0.44 6.88
N LEU A 39 4.73 0.54 6.03
CA LEU A 39 5.71 0.37 4.95
C LEU A 39 7.10 0.06 5.53
N LEU A 40 7.54 0.74 6.60
CA LEU A 40 8.80 0.41 7.28
C LEU A 40 8.81 -1.01 7.84
N VAL A 41 7.70 -1.45 8.45
CA VAL A 41 7.55 -2.84 8.91
C VAL A 41 7.63 -3.81 7.71
N ALA A 42 6.95 -3.51 6.61
CA ALA A 42 7.01 -4.33 5.41
C ALA A 42 8.44 -4.43 4.84
N LEU A 43 9.19 -3.31 4.80
CA LEU A 43 10.57 -3.25 4.34
C LEU A 43 11.51 -4.08 5.23
N THR A 44 11.38 -3.96 6.56
CA THR A 44 12.17 -4.76 7.49
C THR A 44 11.87 -6.26 7.34
N CYS A 45 10.59 -6.63 7.18
CA CYS A 45 10.20 -8.01 6.86
C CYS A 45 10.80 -8.49 5.53
N TRP A 46 10.79 -7.66 4.48
CA TRP A 46 11.43 -7.99 3.21
C TRP A 46 12.92 -8.25 3.35
N VAL A 47 13.65 -7.41 4.10
CA VAL A 47 15.09 -7.60 4.36
C VAL A 47 15.35 -8.94 5.03
N VAL A 48 14.57 -9.30 6.06
CA VAL A 48 14.71 -10.58 6.78
C VAL A 48 14.45 -11.77 5.84
N VAL A 49 13.37 -11.71 5.05
CA VAL A 49 13.00 -12.78 4.10
C VAL A 49 14.06 -12.94 3.01
N VAL A 50 14.56 -11.84 2.43
CA VAL A 50 15.61 -11.88 1.40
C VAL A 50 16.93 -12.41 1.97
N ALA A 51 17.30 -12.01 3.18
CA ALA A 51 18.51 -12.52 3.84
C ALA A 51 18.40 -14.04 4.11
N ALA A 52 17.27 -14.50 4.65
CA ALA A 52 17.02 -15.92 4.88
C ALA A 52 17.00 -16.72 3.58
N TRP A 53 16.34 -16.20 2.54
CA TRP A 53 16.33 -16.78 1.21
C TRP A 53 17.74 -16.89 0.61
N ALA A 54 18.55 -15.83 0.70
CA ALA A 54 19.91 -15.80 0.18
C ALA A 54 20.79 -16.83 0.90
N ALA A 55 20.71 -16.92 2.23
CA ALA A 55 21.43 -17.90 3.02
C ALA A 55 21.07 -19.33 2.61
N VAL A 56 19.77 -19.65 2.50
CA VAL A 56 19.30 -20.97 2.05
C VAL A 56 19.72 -21.26 0.61
N GLY A 57 19.64 -20.27 -0.28
CA GLY A 57 20.06 -20.39 -1.68
C GLY A 57 21.55 -20.68 -1.82
N VAL A 58 22.40 -19.94 -1.09
CA VAL A 58 23.86 -20.16 -1.07
C VAL A 58 24.19 -21.56 -0.53
N LEU A 59 23.57 -21.98 0.58
CA LEU A 59 23.76 -23.32 1.14
C LEU A 59 23.30 -24.41 0.17
N ALA A 60 22.17 -24.23 -0.51
CA ALA A 60 21.67 -25.17 -1.51
C ALA A 60 22.63 -25.28 -2.71
N VAL A 61 23.17 -24.16 -3.20
CA VAL A 61 24.14 -24.13 -4.31
C VAL A 61 25.49 -24.72 -3.91
N ALA A 62 25.93 -24.52 -2.67
CA ALA A 62 27.15 -25.10 -2.12
C ALA A 62 27.03 -26.61 -1.91
N ALA A 63 25.85 -27.11 -1.51
CA ALA A 63 25.60 -28.53 -1.28
C ALA A 63 25.36 -29.35 -2.56
N LEU A 64 25.22 -28.72 -3.73
CA LEU A 64 24.98 -29.44 -4.99
C LEU A 64 26.26 -30.15 -5.49
N PRO A 65 26.26 -31.49 -5.64
CA PRO A 65 27.37 -32.21 -6.27
C PRO A 65 27.50 -31.81 -7.75
N ARG A 66 28.74 -31.63 -8.22
CA ARG A 66 29.04 -31.44 -9.66
C ARG A 66 28.70 -32.77 -10.36
N PRO A 67 27.94 -32.82 -11.48
CA PRO A 67 27.58 -31.76 -12.44
C PRO A 67 26.22 -31.05 -12.16
N ARG A 68 26.20 -29.72 -12.29
CA ARG A 68 25.09 -28.84 -11.84
C ARG A 68 23.87 -28.74 -12.76
N SER A 69 24.00 -28.95 -14.06
CA SER A 69 23.01 -28.51 -15.06
C SER A 69 21.62 -29.17 -14.94
N ARG A 70 21.55 -30.50 -14.79
CA ARG A 70 20.25 -31.21 -14.71
C ARG A 70 19.49 -30.96 -13.40
N ARG A 71 20.16 -30.43 -12.37
CA ARG A 71 19.55 -30.21 -11.05
C ARG A 71 19.14 -28.75 -10.82
N LEU A 72 19.44 -27.83 -11.74
CA LEU A 72 19.00 -26.43 -11.65
C LEU A 72 17.46 -26.31 -11.62
N GLY A 73 16.75 -27.18 -12.34
CA GLY A 73 15.29 -27.21 -12.32
C GLY A 73 14.72 -27.43 -10.91
N ARG A 74 15.48 -28.01 -9.98
CA ARG A 74 15.06 -28.22 -8.59
C ARG A 74 15.15 -26.95 -7.73
N LEU A 75 15.82 -25.91 -8.22
CA LEU A 75 15.95 -24.59 -7.58
C LEU A 75 14.87 -23.61 -8.03
N TRP A 76 13.88 -24.03 -8.83
CA TRP A 76 12.78 -23.17 -9.25
C TRP A 76 12.06 -22.44 -8.09
N PRO A 77 11.88 -23.02 -6.88
CA PRO A 77 11.25 -22.29 -5.77
C PRO A 77 12.12 -21.12 -5.29
N CYS A 78 13.43 -21.17 -5.50
CA CYS A 78 14.31 -20.05 -5.18
C CYS A 78 14.03 -18.84 -6.09
N ALA A 79 13.44 -19.01 -7.27
CA ALA A 79 13.04 -17.89 -8.12
C ALA A 79 11.73 -17.22 -7.66
N LEU A 80 10.92 -17.88 -6.82
CA LEU A 80 9.63 -17.34 -6.38
C LEU A 80 9.77 -16.10 -5.50
N VAL A 81 10.70 -16.09 -4.54
CA VAL A 81 10.88 -14.95 -3.63
C VAL A 81 11.25 -13.66 -4.38
N PRO A 82 12.26 -13.62 -5.26
CA PRO A 82 12.54 -12.41 -6.04
C PRO A 82 11.40 -12.06 -7.00
N ALA A 83 10.71 -13.04 -7.59
CA ALA A 83 9.54 -12.77 -8.44
C ALA A 83 8.40 -12.12 -7.64
N LEU A 84 8.11 -12.61 -6.43
CA LEU A 84 7.12 -12.02 -5.52
C LEU A 84 7.52 -10.61 -5.09
N LEU A 85 8.79 -10.38 -4.75
CA LEU A 85 9.29 -9.05 -4.41
C LEU A 85 9.05 -8.07 -5.56
N VAL A 86 9.46 -8.42 -6.78
CA VAL A 86 9.28 -7.58 -7.98
C VAL A 86 7.80 -7.35 -8.29
N ALA A 87 6.99 -8.41 -8.26
CA ALA A 87 5.55 -8.31 -8.52
C ALA A 87 4.85 -7.41 -7.48
N THR A 88 5.21 -7.54 -6.21
CA THR A 88 4.65 -6.72 -5.13
C THR A 88 5.03 -5.25 -5.31
N TRP A 89 6.31 -4.97 -5.59
CA TRP A 89 6.78 -3.61 -5.84
C TRP A 89 6.14 -2.98 -7.09
N ALA A 90 6.01 -3.73 -8.17
CA ALA A 90 5.35 -3.27 -9.39
C ALA A 90 3.88 -2.96 -9.13
N THR A 91 3.18 -3.86 -8.44
CA THR A 91 1.77 -3.69 -8.05
C THR A 91 1.60 -2.47 -7.15
N ALA A 92 2.45 -2.32 -6.13
CA ALA A 92 2.38 -1.19 -5.21
C ALA A 92 2.61 0.16 -5.91
N ARG A 93 3.52 0.23 -6.90
CA ARG A 93 3.77 1.46 -7.66
C ARG A 93 2.73 1.79 -8.72
N SER A 94 1.97 0.80 -9.17
CA SER A 94 0.98 0.98 -10.24
C SER A 94 -0.25 1.78 -9.81
N GLY A 95 -0.48 1.96 -8.50
CA GLY A 95 -1.72 2.55 -7.96
C GLY A 95 -2.95 1.64 -8.11
N VAL A 96 -2.80 0.41 -8.62
CA VAL A 96 -3.91 -0.52 -8.83
C VAL A 96 -4.58 -0.89 -7.51
N VAL A 97 -3.81 -1.14 -6.45
CA VAL A 97 -4.35 -1.50 -5.13
C VAL A 97 -5.20 -0.36 -4.58
N GLU A 98 -4.67 0.86 -4.60
CA GLU A 98 -5.36 2.06 -4.15
C GLU A 98 -6.69 2.26 -4.89
N ARG A 99 -6.68 2.17 -6.23
CA ARG A 99 -7.90 2.29 -7.05
C ARG A 99 -8.93 1.22 -6.74
N VAL A 100 -8.50 -0.04 -6.58
CA VAL A 100 -9.42 -1.15 -6.26
C VAL A 100 -10.06 -0.95 -4.88
N VAL A 101 -9.27 -0.53 -3.90
CA VAL A 101 -9.78 -0.26 -2.54
C VAL A 101 -10.70 0.96 -2.53
N PHE A 102 -10.34 2.00 -3.29
CA PHE A 102 -11.17 3.19 -3.46
C PHE A 102 -12.53 2.83 -4.06
N GLU A 103 -12.57 2.12 -5.19
CA GLU A 103 -13.82 1.71 -5.83
C GLU A 103 -14.68 0.83 -4.91
N ALA A 104 -14.06 -0.04 -4.12
CA ALA A 104 -14.77 -0.88 -3.15
C ALA A 104 -15.47 -0.07 -2.04
N HIS A 105 -14.98 1.12 -1.71
CA HIS A 105 -15.50 1.98 -0.64
C HIS A 105 -16.12 3.30 -1.15
N ARG A 106 -16.10 3.54 -2.47
CA ARG A 106 -16.64 4.72 -3.12
C ARG A 106 -18.09 5.02 -2.72
N PRO A 107 -19.03 4.05 -2.68
CA PRO A 107 -20.41 4.35 -2.29
C PRO A 107 -20.55 4.89 -0.86
N GLU A 108 -19.68 4.46 0.06
CA GLU A 108 -19.71 4.96 1.45
C GLU A 108 -19.07 6.35 1.55
N LEU A 109 -18.01 6.60 0.78
CA LEU A 109 -17.39 7.92 0.67
C LEU A 109 -18.36 8.93 0.05
N GLU A 110 -19.12 8.56 -0.99
CA GLU A 110 -20.14 9.42 -1.60
C GLU A 110 -21.27 9.77 -0.63
N ARG A 111 -21.70 8.81 0.21
CA ARG A 111 -22.66 9.09 1.30
C ARG A 111 -22.09 10.08 2.30
N LEU A 112 -20.81 9.93 2.67
CA LEU A 112 -20.16 10.87 3.57
C LEU A 112 -20.07 12.27 2.97
N VAL A 113 -19.75 12.38 1.68
CA VAL A 113 -19.75 13.66 0.97
C VAL A 113 -21.15 14.29 1.01
N ALA A 114 -22.19 13.53 0.70
CA ALA A 114 -23.57 14.02 0.76
C ALA A 114 -23.97 14.48 2.18
N ASP A 115 -23.56 13.75 3.22
CA ASP A 115 -23.78 14.12 4.62
C ASP A 115 -23.11 15.48 4.97
N VAL A 116 -21.87 15.68 4.49
CA VAL A 116 -21.08 16.91 4.72
C VAL A 116 -21.67 18.08 3.94
N GLN A 117 -22.03 17.88 2.68
CA GLN A 117 -22.64 18.92 1.84
C GLN A 117 -24.01 19.36 2.34
N ALA A 118 -24.80 18.45 2.93
CA ALA A 118 -26.08 18.78 3.54
C ALA A 118 -25.93 19.64 4.82
N ARG A 119 -24.74 19.66 5.43
CA ARG A 119 -24.45 20.39 6.68
C ARG A 119 -23.05 21.02 6.63
N PRO A 120 -22.83 22.04 5.77
CA PRO A 120 -21.49 22.58 5.51
C PRO A 120 -20.82 23.16 6.76
N ASP A 121 -21.59 23.66 7.73
CA ASP A 121 -21.07 24.19 8.99
C ASP A 121 -20.59 23.09 9.96
N ARG A 122 -20.94 21.83 9.69
CA ARG A 122 -20.66 20.70 10.58
C ARG A 122 -19.46 19.92 10.08
N ARG A 123 -18.35 20.03 10.81
CA ARG A 123 -17.21 19.15 10.64
C ARG A 123 -17.55 17.75 11.12
N VAL A 124 -17.23 16.74 10.31
CA VAL A 124 -17.30 15.34 10.73
C VAL A 124 -15.91 14.94 11.16
N ASP A 125 -15.73 14.78 12.47
CA ASP A 125 -14.48 14.34 13.07
C ASP A 125 -14.54 12.84 13.39
N ARG A 126 -13.41 12.14 13.15
CA ARG A 126 -13.19 10.74 13.56
C ARG A 126 -14.31 9.78 13.14
N ARG A 127 -14.37 9.47 11.85
CA ARG A 127 -15.27 8.45 11.29
C ARG A 127 -14.46 7.35 10.61
N GLU A 128 -14.96 6.12 10.68
CA GLU A 128 -14.40 5.01 9.92
C GLU A 128 -15.31 4.72 8.73
N VAL A 129 -14.69 4.56 7.55
CA VAL A 129 -15.36 4.20 6.29
C VAL A 129 -14.55 3.08 5.66
N GLY A 130 -14.99 1.84 5.83
CA GLY A 130 -14.25 0.65 5.43
C GLY A 130 -12.83 0.63 6.03
N LEU A 131 -11.81 0.60 5.16
CA LEU A 131 -10.39 0.64 5.55
C LEU A 131 -9.88 2.05 5.88
N TYR A 132 -10.68 3.10 5.63
CA TYR A 132 -10.27 4.48 5.82
C TYR A 132 -10.65 4.99 7.21
N SER A 133 -9.64 5.40 7.98
CA SER A 133 -9.85 6.18 9.21
C SER A 133 -9.81 7.67 8.85
N ILE A 134 -10.96 8.33 8.92
CA ILE A 134 -11.14 9.73 8.54
C ILE A 134 -10.91 10.60 9.78
N SER A 135 -9.91 11.48 9.70
CA SER A 135 -9.64 12.43 10.78
C SER A 135 -10.62 13.60 10.74
N ARG A 136 -10.88 14.11 9.53
CA ARG A 136 -11.74 15.27 9.29
C ARG A 136 -12.39 15.18 7.91
N ALA A 137 -13.68 15.46 7.81
CA ALA A 137 -14.34 15.79 6.56
C ALA A 137 -14.99 17.17 6.64
N THR A 138 -14.76 18.02 5.64
CA THR A 138 -15.27 19.40 5.59
C THR A 138 -15.51 19.82 4.15
N ALA A 139 -16.51 20.67 3.94
CA ALA A 139 -16.58 21.47 2.73
C ALA A 139 -15.40 22.47 2.75
N ASP A 140 -14.76 22.67 1.60
CA ASP A 140 -13.75 23.71 1.44
C ASP A 140 -14.43 25.08 1.49
N PRO A 141 -14.08 25.97 2.44
CA PRO A 141 -14.68 27.29 2.51
C PRO A 141 -14.35 28.15 1.28
N ASN A 142 -13.30 27.81 0.53
CA ASN A 142 -12.81 28.61 -0.61
C ASN A 142 -13.14 27.99 -1.98
N GLY A 143 -13.81 26.84 -2.03
CA GLY A 143 -14.07 26.13 -3.27
C GLY A 143 -15.21 25.11 -3.19
N PRO A 144 -15.69 24.60 -4.34
CA PRO A 144 -16.81 23.65 -4.39
C PRO A 144 -16.39 22.21 -4.00
N CYS A 145 -15.21 22.03 -3.41
CA CYS A 145 -14.64 20.73 -3.10
C CYS A 145 -14.98 20.30 -1.68
N THR A 146 -15.22 19.01 -1.47
CA THR A 146 -15.30 18.40 -0.14
C THR A 146 -14.00 17.66 0.14
N LEU A 147 -13.31 18.04 1.21
CA LEU A 147 -12.04 17.45 1.61
C LEU A 147 -12.27 16.43 2.72
N ILE A 148 -11.76 15.22 2.51
CA ILE A 148 -11.78 14.10 3.45
C ILE A 148 -10.33 13.77 3.82
N THR A 149 -9.86 14.31 4.93
CA THR A 149 -8.54 14.06 5.47
C THR A 149 -8.51 12.73 6.21
N LEU A 150 -7.51 11.90 5.91
CA LEU A 150 -7.32 10.64 6.60
C LEU A 150 -6.45 10.82 7.84
N ARG A 151 -6.68 9.99 8.85
CA ARG A 151 -5.94 10.00 10.11
C ARG A 151 -4.54 9.41 9.98
N HIS A 152 -4.40 8.45 9.07
CA HIS A 152 -3.17 7.70 8.83
C HIS A 152 -2.67 7.87 7.40
N GLY A 153 -3.11 8.93 6.73
CA GLY A 153 -2.53 9.40 5.48
C GLY A 153 -1.20 10.09 5.77
N ASP A 154 -0.28 9.33 6.38
CA ASP A 154 0.92 9.83 7.00
C ASP A 154 2.00 9.97 5.94
N VAL A 155 1.96 11.09 5.21
CA VAL A 155 3.16 11.58 4.53
C VAL A 155 4.07 12.14 5.62
N LEU A 156 5.36 11.81 5.57
CA LEU A 156 6.39 12.09 6.60
C LEU A 156 6.33 13.50 7.23
N LEU A 157 5.83 14.50 6.48
CA LEU A 157 5.63 15.88 6.90
C LEU A 157 4.31 16.46 6.35
N GLY A 158 3.21 15.68 6.36
CA GLY A 158 2.00 16.07 5.65
C GLY A 158 0.73 15.37 6.06
N SER A 159 -0.34 15.66 5.33
CA SER A 159 -1.62 14.97 5.44
C SER A 159 -2.14 14.63 4.06
N SER A 160 -2.71 13.45 3.89
CA SER A 160 -3.35 13.04 2.64
C SER A 160 -4.81 12.63 2.85
N GLY A 161 -5.53 12.54 1.74
CA GLY A 161 -6.89 12.02 1.72
C GLY A 161 -7.55 12.19 0.37
N PHE A 162 -8.87 12.29 0.40
CA PHE A 162 -9.69 12.39 -0.80
C PHE A 162 -10.32 13.78 -0.92
N ALA A 163 -10.40 14.29 -2.14
CA ALA A 163 -11.13 15.50 -2.49
C ALA A 163 -12.21 15.15 -3.51
N TYR A 164 -13.44 15.56 -3.24
CA TYR A 164 -14.57 15.43 -4.15
C TYR A 164 -14.92 16.80 -4.72
N CYS A 165 -14.74 17.00 -6.02
CA CYS A 165 -14.91 18.28 -6.70
C CYS A 165 -15.79 18.11 -7.95
N PRO A 166 -17.13 18.22 -7.82
CA PRO A 166 -18.05 17.94 -8.93
C PRO A 166 -18.10 19.07 -9.97
N GLU A 167 -17.89 20.32 -9.57
CA GLU A 167 -18.04 21.48 -10.45
C GLU A 167 -16.79 21.79 -11.26
N ARG A 168 -15.60 21.64 -10.66
CA ARG A 168 -14.34 22.01 -11.28
C ARG A 168 -13.18 21.20 -10.71
N ALA A 169 -12.26 20.78 -11.58
CA ALA A 169 -11.00 20.20 -11.16
C ALA A 169 -10.24 21.20 -10.26
N PRO A 170 -9.69 20.76 -9.11
CA PRO A 170 -8.90 21.63 -8.25
C PRO A 170 -7.64 22.08 -9.00
N THR A 171 -7.32 23.37 -8.93
CA THR A 171 -6.05 23.87 -9.49
C THR A 171 -4.91 23.43 -8.59
N SER A 172 -4.05 22.53 -9.07
CA SER A 172 -2.86 22.10 -8.33
C SER A 172 -1.83 23.24 -8.26
N THR A 173 -1.90 24.11 -7.25
CA THR A 173 -0.91 25.15 -7.00
C THR A 173 0.17 24.63 -6.05
N ARG A 174 1.04 23.76 -6.56
CA ARG A 174 2.21 23.22 -5.84
C ARG A 174 3.12 24.31 -5.23
N LEU A 175 3.00 25.57 -5.67
CA LEU A 175 3.87 26.68 -5.30
C LEU A 175 3.30 27.63 -4.23
N ALA A 176 2.01 27.59 -3.89
CA ALA A 176 1.41 28.58 -2.98
C ALA A 176 0.80 27.98 -1.70
N GLU A 177 0.27 26.76 -1.75
CA GLU A 177 -0.56 26.22 -0.65
C GLU A 177 -0.20 24.79 -0.23
N GLY A 178 0.90 24.20 -0.72
CA GLY A 178 1.35 22.87 -0.29
C GLY A 178 0.46 21.69 -0.71
N TYR A 179 -0.67 21.93 -1.38
CA TYR A 179 -1.57 20.90 -1.89
C TYR A 179 -1.16 20.39 -3.29
N SER A 180 -1.15 19.07 -3.44
CA SER A 180 -1.04 18.36 -4.70
C SER A 180 -2.29 17.51 -4.88
N TYR A 181 -2.94 17.62 -6.04
CA TYR A 181 -4.13 16.84 -6.38
C TYR A 181 -3.82 15.85 -7.51
N THR A 182 -4.15 14.59 -7.33
CA THR A 182 -3.98 13.53 -8.33
C THR A 182 -5.35 12.95 -8.67
N PRO A 183 -5.76 12.94 -9.95
CA PRO A 183 -7.07 12.42 -10.35
C PRO A 183 -7.14 10.91 -10.12
N ILE A 184 -8.26 10.45 -9.56
CA ILE A 184 -8.57 9.03 -9.35
C ILE A 184 -9.56 8.57 -10.41
N ASP A 185 -10.82 8.97 -10.26
CA ASP A 185 -11.91 8.71 -11.20
C ASP A 185 -13.04 9.74 -11.03
N GLY A 186 -13.59 10.20 -12.15
CA GLY A 186 -14.65 11.21 -12.18
C GLY A 186 -14.32 12.46 -11.34
N PRO A 187 -15.19 12.89 -10.41
CA PRO A 187 -14.97 14.07 -9.57
C PRO A 187 -14.04 13.82 -8.36
N TRP A 188 -13.44 12.63 -8.26
CA TRP A 188 -12.59 12.24 -7.13
C TRP A 188 -11.11 12.44 -7.42
N TYR A 189 -10.43 13.05 -6.45
CA TYR A 189 -9.01 13.31 -6.46
C TYR A 189 -8.39 12.82 -5.15
N GLU A 190 -7.19 12.27 -5.22
CA GLU A 190 -6.30 12.20 -4.07
C GLU A 190 -5.74 13.59 -3.82
N PHE A 191 -5.70 14.04 -2.57
CA PHE A 191 -4.90 15.20 -2.20
C PHE A 191 -3.80 14.80 -1.25
N VAL A 192 -2.65 15.45 -1.42
CA VAL A 192 -1.51 15.40 -0.49
C VAL A 192 -1.14 16.82 -0.15
N PHE A 193 -1.06 17.11 1.14
CA PHE A 193 -0.63 18.38 1.67
C PHE A 193 0.72 18.20 2.38
N THR A 194 1.72 18.99 2.00
CA THR A 194 3.05 19.02 2.63
C THR A 194 3.32 20.41 3.19
N TRP A 195 3.78 20.46 4.45
CA TRP A 195 4.18 21.70 5.13
C TRP A 195 5.52 22.25 4.62
#